data_AF-A0A2I0XF28-F1
#
_entry.id   AF-A0A2I0XF28-F1
#
_cell.length_a   1.000
_cell.length_b   1.000
_cell.length_c   1.000
_cell.angle_alpha   90.00
_cell.angle_beta   90.00
_cell.angle_gamma   90.00
#
_symmetry.space_group_name_H-M   'P 1'
#
loop_
_entity.id
_entity.type
_entity.pdbx_description
1 polymer ?
#
loop_
_entity_poly.entity_id
_entity_poly.type
_entity_poly.pdbx_seq_one_letter_code
_entity_poly.pdbx_strand_id
1 'polypeptide(L)'
;MIPTLIAPVTIDEIKGIIFNAPSSSAPGLDGYTFDFYKATWNITGRQLCDAILSFFTTGFMPRQAKATVITLIPKKPHADGISDYRPISLCNIFYMIISKIIANRMKDIMPLIFHPSQTGFIKDRSISDNSILAMELLGDFS
;
A
#
# COMPACT_ATOMS: atom_id res chain seq x y z
N MET A 1 15.23 -2.91 -18.83
CA MET A 1 14.62 -1.91 -17.91
C MET A 1 13.12 -2.03 -18.05
N ILE A 2 12.35 -2.21 -16.97
CA ILE A 2 10.88 -2.33 -17.08
C ILE A 2 10.33 -0.92 -17.37
N PRO A 3 9.78 -0.64 -18.56
CA PRO A 3 9.42 0.72 -18.98
C PRO A 3 8.37 1.37 -18.07
N THR A 4 7.55 0.55 -17.39
CA THR A 4 6.47 1.01 -16.50
C THR A 4 6.96 1.75 -15.26
N LEU A 5 8.19 1.53 -14.79
CA LEU A 5 8.74 2.27 -13.66
C LEU A 5 8.95 3.75 -13.96
N ILE A 6 9.41 4.06 -15.16
CA ILE A 6 9.81 5.41 -15.59
C ILE A 6 8.74 6.12 -16.41
N ALA A 7 7.65 5.41 -16.76
CA ALA A 7 6.54 5.99 -17.48
C ALA A 7 5.88 7.12 -16.66
N PRO A 8 5.36 8.19 -17.29
CA PRO A 8 4.55 9.18 -16.58
C PRO A 8 3.35 8.53 -15.87
N VAL A 9 2.98 9.05 -14.70
CA VAL A 9 1.73 8.66 -14.01
C VAL A 9 0.55 9.27 -14.76
N THR A 10 -0.53 8.51 -14.91
CA THR A 10 -1.73 8.94 -15.64
C THR A 10 -2.92 9.19 -14.72
N ILE A 11 -3.88 9.99 -15.17
CA ILE A 11 -5.14 10.22 -14.45
C ILE A 11 -5.92 8.91 -14.31
N ASP A 12 -5.89 8.04 -15.31
CA ASP A 12 -6.57 6.74 -15.26
C ASP A 12 -5.95 5.80 -14.21
N GLU A 13 -4.62 5.82 -14.04
CA GLU A 13 -3.93 5.07 -12.99
C GLU A 13 -4.37 5.56 -11.59
N ILE A 14 -4.42 6.88 -11.39
CA ILE A 14 -4.88 7.51 -10.14
C ILE A 14 -6.34 7.15 -9.86
N LYS A 15 -7.21 7.35 -10.86
CA LYS A 15 -8.64 7.07 -10.76
C LYS A 15 -8.89 5.58 -10.49
N GLY A 16 -8.16 4.70 -11.17
CA GLY A 16 -8.25 3.26 -10.95
C GLY A 16 -7.96 2.86 -9.50
N ILE A 17 -6.96 3.47 -8.87
CA ILE A 17 -6.65 3.21 -7.45
C ILE A 17 -7.81 3.61 -6.54
N ILE A 18 -8.41 4.78 -6.77
CA ILE A 18 -9.48 5.31 -5.93
C ILE A 18 -10.75 4.46 -6.09
N PHE A 19 -11.16 4.17 -7.33
CA PHE A 19 -12.42 3.49 -7.61
C PHE A 19 -12.37 2.00 -7.27
N ASN A 20 -11.19 1.37 -7.33
CA ASN A 20 -10.99 -0.02 -6.92
C ASN A 20 -10.72 -0.19 -5.41
N ALA A 21 -10.51 0.90 -4.66
CA ALA A 21 -10.29 0.83 -3.22
C ALA A 21 -11.59 0.46 -2.48
N PRO A 22 -11.51 -0.31 -1.38
CA PRO A 22 -12.68 -0.64 -0.58
C PRO A 22 -13.26 0.61 0.12
N SER A 23 -14.58 0.66 0.17
CA SER A 23 -15.36 1.75 0.75
C SER A 23 -15.23 1.87 2.28
N SER A 24 -14.97 0.76 2.98
CA SER A 24 -14.85 0.71 4.45
C SER A 24 -13.49 1.19 5.01
N SER A 25 -12.81 2.10 4.32
CA SER A 25 -11.47 2.56 4.71
C SER A 25 -11.53 3.65 5.77
N ALA A 26 -10.77 3.50 6.85
CA ALA A 26 -10.62 4.56 7.85
C ALA A 26 -9.80 5.74 7.29
N PRO A 27 -10.19 6.99 7.61
CA PRO A 27 -9.47 8.18 7.14
C PRO A 27 -8.15 8.40 7.88
N GLY A 28 -7.27 9.20 7.29
CA GLY A 28 -6.12 9.77 7.98
C GLY A 28 -6.50 10.96 8.88
N LEU A 29 -5.50 11.78 9.22
CA LEU A 29 -5.71 13.00 10.03
C LEU A 29 -6.60 14.04 9.33
N ASP A 30 -6.65 14.01 8.00
CA ASP A 30 -7.47 14.93 7.20
C ASP A 30 -8.96 14.57 7.16
N GLY A 31 -9.35 13.39 7.67
CA GLY A 31 -10.73 12.95 7.70
C GLY A 31 -11.28 12.46 6.35
N TYR A 32 -10.50 12.51 5.26
CA TYR A 32 -10.98 12.11 3.94
C TYR A 32 -10.81 10.60 3.72
N THR A 33 -11.83 9.97 3.14
CA THR A 33 -11.85 8.54 2.80
C THR A 33 -11.85 8.34 1.30
N PHE A 34 -11.61 7.11 0.83
CA PHE A 34 -11.80 6.79 -0.59
C PHE A 34 -13.24 7.07 -1.05
N ASP A 35 -14.24 6.80 -0.21
CA ASP A 35 -15.64 7.07 -0.54
C ASP A 35 -15.96 8.55 -0.70
N PHE A 36 -15.35 9.41 0.13
CA PHE A 36 -15.43 10.85 -0.07
C PHE A 36 -14.97 11.20 -1.50
N TYR A 37 -13.77 10.78 -1.89
CA TYR A 37 -13.22 11.09 -3.22
C TYR A 37 -14.00 10.47 -4.38
N LYS A 38 -14.60 9.28 -4.19
CA LYS A 38 -15.50 8.69 -5.19
C LYS A 38 -16.78 9.52 -5.34
N ALA A 39 -17.41 9.89 -4.23
CA ALA A 39 -18.66 10.65 -4.21
C ALA A 39 -18.49 12.09 -4.73
N THR A 40 -17.35 12.71 -4.46
CA THR A 40 -17.05 14.09 -4.87
C THR A 40 -16.11 14.17 -6.08
N TRP A 41 -15.93 13.08 -6.83
CA TRP A 41 -14.92 13.00 -7.90
C TRP A 41 -15.05 14.12 -8.94
N ASN A 42 -16.28 14.49 -9.28
CA ASN A 42 -16.58 15.58 -10.20
C ASN A 42 -16.12 16.97 -9.70
N ILE A 43 -15.94 17.13 -8.39
CA ILE A 43 -15.51 18.38 -7.75
C ILE A 43 -14.01 18.32 -7.42
N THR A 44 -13.58 17.27 -6.73
CA THR A 44 -12.23 17.17 -6.13
C THR A 44 -11.24 16.40 -7.01
N GLY A 45 -11.71 15.60 -7.98
CA GLY A 45 -10.88 14.66 -8.72
C GLY A 45 -9.75 15.33 -9.51
N ARG A 46 -10.04 16.47 -10.16
CA ARG A 46 -9.02 17.24 -10.90
C ARG A 46 -7.90 17.73 -9.98
N GLN A 47 -8.26 18.39 -8.88
CA GLN A 47 -7.29 18.94 -7.93
C GLN A 47 -6.43 17.85 -7.29
N LEU A 48 -7.04 16.70 -6.97
CA LEU A 48 -6.32 15.55 -6.44
C LEU A 48 -5.32 14.99 -7.46
N CYS A 49 -5.74 14.81 -8.72
CA CYS A 49 -4.87 14.36 -9.79
C CYS A 49 -3.70 15.34 -10.01
N ASP A 50 -3.98 16.64 -10.11
CA ASP A 50 -2.96 17.67 -10.32
C ASP A 50 -1.92 17.65 -9.18
N ALA A 51 -2.37 17.49 -7.93
CA ALA A 51 -1.48 17.37 -6.77
C ALA A 51 -0.61 16.10 -6.82
N ILE A 52 -1.18 14.95 -7.19
CA ILE A 52 -0.44 13.69 -7.29
C ILE A 52 0.58 13.76 -8.43
N LEU A 53 0.19 14.27 -9.59
CA LEU A 53 1.09 14.45 -10.73
C LEU A 53 2.23 15.41 -10.37
N SER A 54 1.92 16.53 -9.70
CA SER A 54 2.93 17.46 -9.18
C SER A 54 3.92 16.76 -8.26
N PHE A 55 3.49 15.86 -7.37
CA PHE A 55 4.40 15.07 -6.55
C PHE A 55 5.36 14.23 -7.40
N PHE A 56 4.87 13.54 -8.43
CA PHE A 56 5.73 12.71 -9.29
C PHE A 56 6.70 13.52 -10.17
N THR A 57 6.40 14.79 -10.43
CA THR A 57 7.32 15.70 -11.13
C THR A 57 8.32 16.38 -10.20
N THR A 58 7.90 16.77 -9.00
CA THR A 58 8.70 17.63 -8.09
C THR A 58 9.35 16.89 -6.92
N GLY A 59 8.83 15.71 -6.57
CA GLY A 59 9.16 15.00 -5.33
C GLY A 59 8.64 15.67 -4.05
N PHE A 60 7.92 16.80 -4.17
CA PHE A 60 7.47 17.57 -3.02
C PHE A 60 6.16 17.05 -2.46
N MET A 61 6.13 16.83 -1.14
CA MET A 61 4.93 16.47 -0.40
C MET A 61 4.80 17.31 0.87
N PRO A 62 3.70 18.06 1.06
CA PRO A 62 3.46 18.83 2.28
C PRO A 62 3.49 17.95 3.53
N ARG A 63 3.95 18.51 4.65
CA ARG A 63 4.06 17.77 5.93
C ARG A 63 2.73 17.21 6.39
N GLN A 64 1.66 17.98 6.23
CA GLN A 64 0.30 17.63 6.60
C GLN A 64 -0.24 16.49 5.73
N ALA A 65 0.16 16.44 4.45
CA ALA A 65 -0.28 15.42 3.51
C ALA A 65 0.28 14.02 3.83
N LYS A 66 1.45 13.96 4.48
CA LYS A 66 2.08 12.73 4.99
C LYS A 66 1.91 12.51 6.48
N ALA A 67 0.98 13.23 7.11
CA ALA A 67 0.69 13.03 8.52
C ALA A 67 -0.06 11.69 8.70
N THR A 68 0.27 10.97 9.77
CA THR A 68 -0.21 9.60 10.02
C THR A 68 -0.70 9.50 11.46
N VAL A 69 -1.89 8.92 11.68
CA VAL A 69 -2.35 8.51 13.01
C VAL A 69 -1.92 7.08 13.28
N ILE A 70 -1.37 6.80 14.45
CA ILE A 70 -1.14 5.43 14.90
C ILE A 70 -2.32 5.02 15.79
N THR A 71 -3.06 4.00 15.37
CA THR A 71 -4.15 3.40 16.14
C THR A 71 -3.77 1.99 16.57
N LEU A 72 -4.14 1.58 17.79
CA LEU A 72 -3.86 0.25 18.32
C LEU A 72 -5.07 -0.67 18.15
N ILE A 73 -4.89 -1.79 17.44
CA ILE A 73 -5.91 -2.84 17.32
C ILE A 73 -5.53 -4.03 18.22
N PRO A 74 -6.40 -4.49 19.13
CA PRO A 74 -6.11 -5.64 19.99
C PRO A 74 -5.99 -6.93 19.18
N LYS A 75 -5.01 -7.78 19.51
CA LYS A 75 -4.79 -9.10 18.90
C LYS A 75 -5.73 -10.17 19.46
N LYS A 76 -6.19 -10.00 20.69
CA LYS A 76 -7.00 -10.95 21.46
C LYS A 76 -7.98 -10.20 22.36
N PRO A 77 -9.11 -10.83 22.77
CA PRO A 77 -9.95 -10.30 23.83
C PRO A 77 -9.14 -10.10 25.13
N HIS A 78 -9.50 -9.09 25.93
CA HIS A 78 -8.82 -8.75 27.19
C HIS A 78 -7.31 -8.48 27.03
N ALA A 79 -6.94 -7.71 25.99
CA ALA A 79 -5.58 -7.26 25.77
C ALA A 79 -5.11 -6.31 26.88
N ASP A 80 -4.04 -6.69 27.58
CA ASP A 80 -3.56 -5.98 28.79
C ASP A 80 -2.17 -5.38 28.55
N GLY A 81 -1.29 -6.09 27.83
CA GLY A 81 0.06 -5.62 27.51
C GLY A 81 0.16 -4.91 26.16
N ILE A 82 1.14 -4.01 25.99
CA ILE A 82 1.38 -3.32 24.70
C ILE A 82 1.68 -4.30 23.55
N SER A 83 2.30 -5.44 23.85
CA SER A 83 2.57 -6.53 22.89
C SER A 83 1.31 -7.22 22.38
N ASP A 84 0.18 -7.06 23.08
CA ASP A 84 -1.13 -7.57 22.68
C ASP A 84 -1.82 -6.68 21.64
N TYR A 85 -1.24 -5.55 21.27
CA TYR A 85 -1.78 -4.65 20.26
C TYR A 85 -0.98 -4.69 18.96
N ARG A 86 -1.65 -4.46 17.84
CA ARG A 86 -1.06 -4.20 16.53
C ARG A 86 -1.19 -2.70 16.25
N PRO A 87 -0.07 -1.96 16.13
CA PRO A 87 -0.14 -0.58 15.65
C PRO A 87 -0.53 -0.58 14.16
N ILE A 88 -1.48 0.25 13.79
CA ILE A 88 -1.89 0.53 12.42
C ILE A 88 -1.72 2.00 12.14
N SER A 89 -1.05 2.30 11.04
CA SER A 89 -0.86 3.64 10.51
C SER A 89 -2.03 4.03 9.60
N LEU A 90 -2.85 4.99 10.04
CA LEU A 90 -3.87 5.63 9.23
C LEU A 90 -3.25 6.84 8.52
N CYS A 91 -3.01 6.70 7.23
CA CYS A 91 -2.43 7.74 6.39
C CYS A 91 -3.53 8.47 5.60
N ASN A 92 -3.29 9.73 5.27
CA ASN A 92 -4.16 10.47 4.36
C ASN A 92 -4.22 9.77 2.98
N ILE A 93 -5.39 9.81 2.35
CA ILE A 93 -5.63 9.13 1.06
C ILE A 93 -4.68 9.60 -0.03
N PHE A 94 -4.34 10.89 -0.05
CA PHE A 94 -3.33 11.43 -0.96
C PHE A 94 -1.99 10.67 -0.88
N TYR A 95 -1.49 10.46 0.34
CA TYR A 95 -0.28 9.69 0.59
C TYR A 95 -0.45 8.22 0.18
N MET A 96 -1.59 7.62 0.51
CA MET A 96 -1.89 6.22 0.17
C MET A 96 -1.92 5.99 -1.33
N ILE A 97 -2.49 6.90 -2.12
CA ILE A 97 -2.55 6.76 -3.58
C ILE A 97 -1.13 6.77 -4.16
N ILE A 98 -0.29 7.74 -3.75
CA ILE A 98 1.11 7.83 -4.19
C ILE A 98 1.87 6.55 -3.85
N SER A 99 1.77 6.10 -2.59
CA SER A 99 2.40 4.85 -2.14
C SER A 99 1.92 3.64 -2.95
N LYS A 100 0.62 3.57 -3.27
CA LYS A 100 0.03 2.48 -4.03
C LYS A 100 0.49 2.47 -5.49
N ILE A 101 0.62 3.63 -6.13
CA ILE A 101 1.19 3.76 -7.49
C ILE A 101 2.61 3.17 -7.51
N ILE A 102 3.46 3.62 -6.60
CA ILE A 102 4.85 3.15 -6.50
C ILE A 102 4.89 1.64 -6.26
N ALA A 103 4.13 1.14 -5.30
CA ALA A 103 4.07 -0.29 -4.98
C ALA A 103 3.58 -1.14 -6.17
N ASN A 104 2.56 -0.68 -6.89
CA ASN A 104 2.04 -1.39 -8.07
C ASN A 104 3.09 -1.47 -9.18
N ARG A 105 3.84 -0.40 -9.43
CA ARG A 105 4.90 -0.37 -10.45
C ARG A 105 6.12 -1.19 -10.05
N MET A 106 6.44 -1.26 -8.76
CA MET A 106 7.51 -2.10 -8.23
C MET A 106 7.17 -3.59 -8.22
N LYS A 107 5.88 -3.93 -8.19
CA LYS A 107 5.37 -5.30 -8.00
C LYS A 107 6.03 -6.34 -8.91
N ASP A 108 6.19 -6.03 -10.20
CA ASP A 108 6.73 -6.98 -11.18
C ASP A 108 8.27 -7.14 -11.09
N ILE A 109 8.95 -6.25 -10.36
CA ILE A 109 10.40 -6.28 -10.18
C ILE A 109 10.80 -6.95 -8.87
N MET A 110 9.92 -6.96 -7.87
CA MET A 110 10.19 -7.61 -6.58
C MET A 110 10.72 -9.05 -6.72
N PRO A 111 10.20 -9.92 -7.62
CA PRO A 111 10.74 -11.26 -7.79
C PRO A 111 12.18 -11.32 -8.30
N LEU A 112 12.65 -10.27 -8.98
CA LEU A 112 14.02 -10.17 -9.52
C LEU A 112 15.03 -9.65 -8.48
N ILE A 113 14.56 -8.87 -7.50
CA ILE A 113 15.41 -8.24 -6.49
C ILE A 113 15.59 -9.15 -5.27
N PHE A 114 14.55 -9.91 -4.90
CA PHE A 114 14.56 -10.72 -3.69
C PHE A 114 14.80 -12.20 -3.97
N HIS A 115 15.62 -12.80 -3.09
CA HIS A 115 15.91 -14.24 -3.10
C HIS A 115 14.62 -15.08 -3.07
N PRO A 116 14.55 -16.25 -3.75
CA PRO A 116 13.36 -17.09 -3.80
C PRO A 116 12.72 -17.44 -2.45
N SER A 117 13.52 -17.58 -1.39
CA SER A 117 13.03 -17.86 -0.02
C SER A 117 12.20 -16.73 0.61
N GLN A 118 12.30 -15.50 0.09
CA GLN A 118 11.40 -14.41 0.47
C GLN A 118 10.06 -14.62 -0.22
N THR A 119 9.06 -15.13 0.50
CA THR A 119 7.72 -15.41 -0.04
C THR A 119 6.69 -14.35 0.32
N GLY A 120 6.88 -13.66 1.46
CA GLY A 120 5.98 -12.61 1.90
C GLY A 120 6.00 -11.39 0.96
N PHE A 121 4.80 -10.95 0.55
CA PHE A 121 4.56 -9.72 -0.23
C PHE A 121 5.20 -9.68 -1.63
N ILE A 122 5.57 -10.84 -2.19
CA ILE A 122 6.09 -10.94 -3.56
C ILE A 122 5.03 -11.60 -4.44
N LYS A 123 4.79 -11.00 -5.61
CA LYS A 123 3.85 -11.52 -6.60
C LYS A 123 4.23 -12.97 -6.96
N ASP A 124 3.22 -13.82 -7.06
CA ASP A 124 3.35 -15.24 -7.45
C ASP A 124 4.24 -16.08 -6.51
N ARG A 125 4.43 -15.65 -5.25
CA ARG A 125 5.06 -16.45 -4.20
C ARG A 125 4.09 -16.67 -3.04
N SER A 126 4.10 -17.87 -2.47
CA SER A 126 3.24 -18.26 -1.35
C SER A 126 4.06 -18.64 -0.13
N ILE A 127 3.54 -18.35 1.06
CA ILE A 127 4.17 -18.85 2.31
C ILE A 127 4.21 -20.38 2.35
N SER A 128 3.27 -21.04 1.67
CA SER A 128 3.22 -22.50 1.55
C SER A 128 4.47 -23.06 0.89
N ASP A 129 5.09 -22.32 -0.04
CA ASP A 129 6.30 -22.76 -0.74
C ASP A 129 7.46 -22.94 0.25
N ASN A 130 7.56 -22.06 1.26
CA ASN A 130 8.54 -22.18 2.33
C ASN A 130 8.25 -23.36 3.25
N SER A 131 6.98 -23.68 3.50
CA SER A 131 6.61 -24.86 4.30
C SER A 131 6.99 -26.16 3.59
N ILE A 132 6.78 -26.24 2.27
CA ILE A 132 7.18 -27.40 1.46
C ILE A 132 8.70 -27.56 1.45
N LEU A 133 9.44 -26.48 1.17
CA LEU A 133 10.91 -26.51 1.19
C LEU A 133 11.46 -26.98 2.54
N ALA A 134 10.86 -26.53 3.65
CA ALA A 134 11.27 -26.97 4.98
C ALA A 134 11.00 -28.46 5.21
N MET A 135 9.90 -28.99 4.69
CA MET A 135 9.59 -30.43 4.77
C MET A 135 10.56 -31.27 3.95
N GLU A 136 10.89 -30.85 2.73
CA GLU A 136 11.87 -31.54 1.87
C GLU A 136 13.26 -31.59 2.52
N LEU A 137 13.74 -30.44 3.03
CA LEU A 137 15.03 -30.37 3.71
C LEU A 137 15.07 -31.31 4.93
N LEU A 138 14.02 -31.33 5.75
CA LEU A 138 13.96 -32.21 6.93
C LEU A 138 13.85 -33.69 6.56
N GLY A 139 13.19 -34.02 5.44
CA GLY A 139 13.07 -35.39 4.93
C GLY A 139 14.38 -35.94 4.37
N ASP A 140 15.22 -35.10 3.77
CA ASP A 140 16.55 -35.51 3.26
C ASP A 140 17.58 -35.79 4.38
N PHE A 141 17.30 -35.39 5.62
CA PHE A 141 18.14 -35.68 6.80
C PHE A 141 17.72 -36.94 7.57
N SER A 142 16.71 -37.68 7.10
CA SER A 142 16.23 -38.95 7.68
C SER A 142 16.54 -40.14 6.78
#